data_AF-A0A9Q0QJE8-F1
#
_entry.id   AF-A0A9Q0QJE8-F1
#
_cell.length_a   1.000
_cell.length_b   1.000
_cell.length_c   1.000
_cell.angle_alpha   90.00
_cell.angle_beta   90.00
_cell.angle_gamma   90.00
#
_symmetry.space_group_name_H-M   'P 1'
#
loop_
_entity.id
_entity.type
_entity.pdbx_description
1 polymer ?
#
loop_
_entity_poly.entity_id
_entity_poly.type
_entity_poly.pdbx_seq_one_letter_code
_entity_poly.pdbx_strand_id
1 'polypeptide(L)'
;MQRTILLKHDGRMGFNVPKTEKALAVAFISNCGAHNFRLQALNVLEKFIKIVDKVETLKRYKFSLAFENSNEEDYVTEKFFQSLVAGTIPVVIGAPNIQDFT
;
A
#
# COMPACT_ATOMS: atom_id res chain seq x y z
N MET A 1 -19.48 -2.68 2.26
CA MET A 1 -19.24 -3.87 3.12
C MET A 1 -17.74 -4.01 3.33
N GLN A 2 -17.19 -3.30 4.33
CA GLN A 2 -15.76 -3.34 4.64
C GLN A 2 -15.45 -4.66 5.34
N ARG A 3 -14.63 -5.52 4.72
CA ARG A 3 -14.03 -6.66 5.42
C ARG A 3 -12.82 -6.15 6.18
N THR A 4 -12.98 -5.93 7.48
CA THR A 4 -11.87 -5.73 8.41
C THR A 4 -10.98 -6.98 8.36
N ILE A 5 -9.83 -6.87 7.70
CA ILE A 5 -8.79 -7.89 7.77
C ILE A 5 -8.14 -7.71 9.14
N LEU A 6 -8.58 -8.52 10.11
CA LEU A 6 -7.88 -8.72 11.37
C LEU A 6 -6.51 -9.33 11.04
N LEU A 7 -5.47 -8.49 11.01
CA LEU A 7 -4.10 -8.97 10.98
C LEU A 7 -3.87 -9.72 12.30
N LYS A 8 -3.82 -11.06 12.23
CA LYS A 8 -3.36 -11.87 13.36
C LYS A 8 -1.90 -11.48 13.62
N HIS A 9 -1.66 -10.78 14.72
CA HIS A 9 -0.33 -10.53 15.25
C HIS A 9 0.24 -11.86 15.74
N ASP A 10 0.91 -12.61 14.86
CA ASP A 10 1.99 -13.47 15.33
C ASP A 10 3.14 -12.54 15.76
N GLY A 11 3.70 -12.79 16.94
CA GLY A 11 4.64 -11.89 17.62
C GLY A 11 6.01 -11.74 16.97
N ARG A 12 6.14 -11.84 15.64
CA ARG A 12 7.38 -11.55 14.89
C ARG A 12 7.14 -10.35 13.99
N MET A 13 7.51 -9.15 14.45
CA MET A 13 7.65 -7.98 13.57
C MET A 13 8.72 -8.29 12.52
N GLY A 14 8.27 -8.75 11.34
CA GLY A 14 9.08 -9.29 10.27
C GLY A 14 9.83 -8.22 9.49
N PHE A 15 10.68 -7.43 10.15
CA PHE A 15 11.59 -6.49 9.47
C PHE A 15 12.69 -7.19 8.66
N ASN A 16 12.88 -8.51 8.84
CA ASN A 16 13.98 -9.28 8.25
C ASN A 16 13.56 -10.31 7.19
N VAL A 17 12.35 -10.23 6.62
CA VAL A 17 12.01 -11.11 5.48
C VAL A 17 12.72 -10.59 4.23
N PRO A 18 13.60 -11.39 3.58
CA PRO A 18 14.24 -10.98 2.34
C PRO A 18 13.20 -10.61 1.27
N LYS A 19 13.40 -9.48 0.60
CA LYS A 19 12.55 -9.08 -0.52
C LYS A 19 12.97 -9.89 -1.74
N THR A 20 12.11 -10.80 -2.17
CA THR A 20 12.43 -11.82 -3.18
C THR A 20 12.00 -11.44 -4.59
N GLU A 21 11.11 -10.47 -4.74
CA GLU A 21 10.58 -10.08 -6.05
C GLU A 21 11.55 -9.15 -6.77
N LYS A 22 11.73 -9.39 -8.08
CA LYS A 22 12.58 -8.52 -8.94
C LYS A 22 11.92 -7.17 -9.20
N ALA A 23 10.58 -7.16 -9.28
CA ALA A 23 9.83 -5.92 -9.40
C ALA A 23 9.95 -5.11 -8.11
N LEU A 24 10.23 -3.81 -8.24
CA LEU A 24 10.52 -2.95 -7.10
C LEU A 24 9.27 -2.62 -6.27
N ALA A 25 8.13 -2.45 -6.94
CA ALA A 25 6.90 -1.97 -6.36
C ALA A 25 5.70 -2.88 -6.66
N VAL A 26 4.77 -2.88 -5.71
CA VAL A 26 3.51 -3.61 -5.77
C VAL A 26 2.38 -2.70 -5.34
N ALA A 27 1.18 -2.90 -5.88
CA ALA A 27 -0.01 -2.16 -5.46
C ALA A 27 -1.14 -3.11 -5.06
N PHE A 28 -1.77 -2.82 -3.93
CA PHE A 28 -3.03 -3.43 -3.53
C PHE A 28 -4.16 -2.42 -3.78
N ILE A 29 -4.98 -2.67 -4.80
CA ILE A 29 -6.00 -1.72 -5.27
C ILE A 29 -7.35 -2.44 -5.31
N SER A 30 -8.28 -2.01 -4.46
CA SER A 30 -9.58 -2.66 -4.29
C SER A 30 -10.77 -1.87 -4.83
N ASN A 31 -10.58 -0.63 -5.30
CA ASN A 31 -11.68 0.23 -5.74
C ASN A 31 -11.32 1.04 -7.00
N CYS A 32 -12.29 1.16 -7.90
CA CYS A 32 -12.28 2.03 -9.08
C CYS A 32 -13.29 3.17 -8.87
N GLY A 33 -12.94 4.40 -9.24
CA GLY A 33 -13.77 5.60 -9.04
C GLY A 33 -13.22 6.66 -8.09
N ALA A 34 -11.89 6.70 -7.89
CA ALA A 34 -11.23 7.80 -7.18
C ALA A 34 -11.24 9.08 -8.04
N HIS A 35 -11.58 10.22 -7.43
CA HIS A 35 -11.57 11.55 -8.07
C HIS A 35 -10.27 12.31 -7.75
N ASN A 36 -9.12 11.63 -7.82
CA ASN A 36 -7.80 12.20 -7.59
C ASN A 36 -6.77 11.66 -8.60
N PHE A 37 -5.52 12.11 -8.50
CA PHE A 37 -4.42 11.75 -9.39
C PHE A 37 -4.05 10.24 -9.37
N ARG A 38 -4.63 9.45 -8.44
CA ARG A 38 -4.32 8.03 -8.29
C ARG A 38 -4.48 7.25 -9.59
N LEU A 39 -5.60 7.38 -10.29
CA LEU A 39 -5.85 6.58 -11.49
C LEU A 39 -4.84 6.91 -12.60
N GLN A 40 -4.47 8.18 -12.72
CA GLN A 40 -3.45 8.63 -13.68
C GLN A 40 -2.07 8.07 -13.30
N ALA A 41 -1.69 8.15 -12.03
CA ALA A 41 -0.45 7.54 -11.53
C ALA A 41 -0.41 6.02 -11.77
N LEU A 42 -1.52 5.33 -11.52
CA LEU A 42 -1.62 3.89 -11.76
C LEU A 42 -1.48 3.54 -13.23
N ASN A 43 -2.14 4.24 -14.14
CA ASN A 43 -2.04 3.98 -15.58
C ASN A 43 -0.61 4.14 -16.11
N VAL A 44 0.14 5.12 -15.57
CA VAL A 44 1.56 5.33 -15.92
C VAL A 44 2.43 4.20 -15.34
N LEU A 45 2.13 3.79 -14.11
CA LEU A 45 2.93 2.82 -13.36
C LEU A 45 2.60 1.36 -13.68
N GLU A 46 1.44 1.05 -14.26
CA GLU A 46 0.93 -0.31 -14.49
C GLU A 46 1.93 -1.19 -15.26
N LYS A 47 2.74 -0.58 -16.14
CA LYS A 47 3.80 -1.27 -16.89
C LYS A 47 5.02 -1.66 -16.05
N PHE A 48 5.20 -1.05 -14.88
CA PHE A 48 6.38 -1.15 -14.03
C PHE A 48 6.10 -1.78 -12.67
N ILE A 49 4.83 -1.88 -12.27
CA ILE A 49 4.41 -2.40 -10.97
C ILE A 49 3.57 -3.66 -11.15
N LYS A 50 3.49 -4.46 -10.09
CA LYS A 50 2.56 -5.58 -10.04
C LYS A 50 1.34 -5.22 -9.20
N ILE A 51 0.15 -5.42 -9.74
CA ILE A 51 -1.11 -5.32 -8.98
C ILE A 51 -1.38 -6.67 -8.33
N VAL A 52 -1.75 -6.67 -7.05
CA VAL A 52 -1.97 -7.89 -6.26
C VAL A 52 -3.25 -7.80 -5.44
N ASP A 53 -3.84 -8.97 -5.16
CA ASP A 53 -5.12 -9.09 -4.43
C ASP A 53 -4.95 -9.59 -2.99
N LYS A 54 -3.71 -9.76 -2.52
CA LYS A 54 -3.43 -10.27 -1.16
C LYS A 54 -2.33 -9.46 -0.50
N VAL A 55 -2.65 -8.87 0.65
CA VAL A 55 -1.73 -8.07 1.50
C VAL A 55 -0.45 -8.85 1.85
N GLU A 56 -0.55 -10.16 2.07
CA GLU A 56 0.63 -11.01 2.34
C GLU A 56 1.67 -10.97 1.22
N THR A 57 1.25 -10.64 0.00
CA THR A 57 2.16 -10.48 -1.15
C THR A 57 3.08 -9.28 -1.00
N LEU A 58 2.67 -8.23 -0.29
CA LEU A 58 3.46 -7.01 -0.09
C LEU A 58 4.82 -7.31 0.53
N LYS A 59 4.90 -8.31 1.43
CA LYS A 59 6.13 -8.68 2.14
C LYS A 59 7.31 -9.02 1.25
N ARG A 60 7.07 -9.39 -0.02
CA ARG A 60 8.11 -9.77 -0.98
C ARG A 60 8.71 -8.60 -1.76
N TYR A 61 8.11 -7.41 -1.67
CA TYR A 61 8.49 -6.22 -2.42
C TYR A 61 9.16 -5.19 -1.53
N LYS A 62 9.94 -4.29 -2.13
CA LYS A 62 10.61 -3.19 -1.42
C LYS A 62 9.65 -2.03 -1.17
N PHE A 63 8.88 -1.67 -2.20
CA PHE A 63 7.92 -0.56 -2.16
C PHE A 63 6.49 -1.08 -2.29
N SER A 64 5.55 -0.43 -1.60
CA SER A 64 4.11 -0.67 -1.73
C SER A 64 3.41 0.64 -2.07
N LEU A 65 2.57 0.64 -3.11
CA LEU A 65 1.77 1.82 -3.46
C LEU A 65 0.55 1.87 -2.52
N ALA A 66 0.59 2.78 -1.56
CA ALA A 66 -0.48 3.05 -0.61
C ALA A 66 -1.31 4.25 -1.09
N PHE A 67 -1.93 4.11 -2.26
CA PHE A 67 -2.73 5.18 -2.86
C PHE A 67 -4.16 5.16 -2.33
N GLU A 68 -4.60 6.30 -1.80
CA GLU A 68 -5.93 6.52 -1.26
C GLU A 68 -6.93 7.00 -2.32
N ASN A 69 -8.22 6.86 -1.99
CA ASN A 69 -9.32 7.24 -2.88
C ASN A 69 -9.55 8.77 -2.93
N SER A 70 -9.10 9.49 -1.90
CA SER A 70 -9.21 10.95 -1.76
C SER A 70 -7.91 11.52 -1.19
N ASN A 71 -7.72 12.83 -1.36
CA ASN A 71 -6.60 13.59 -0.80
C ASN A 71 -7.13 14.49 0.33
N GLU A 72 -7.77 13.89 1.32
CA GLU A 72 -8.38 14.58 2.46
C GLU A 72 -7.42 14.56 3.65
N GLU A 73 -7.40 15.63 4.44
CA GLU A 73 -6.66 15.69 5.70
C GLU A 73 -7.07 14.52 6.61
N ASP A 74 -6.09 13.91 7.27
CA ASP A 74 -6.26 12.72 8.13
C ASP A 74 -6.82 11.46 7.45
N TYR A 75 -7.06 11.47 6.14
CA TYR A 75 -7.53 10.30 5.39
C TYR A 75 -6.39 9.31 5.10
N VAL A 76 -5.97 8.60 6.16
CA VAL A 76 -4.94 7.56 6.12
C VAL A 76 -5.59 6.21 6.49
N THR A 77 -5.60 5.25 5.55
CA THR A 77 -6.30 3.98 5.75
C THR A 77 -5.35 2.81 5.97
N GLU A 78 -5.89 1.59 6.01
CA GLU A 78 -5.11 0.36 6.16
C GLU A 78 -4.02 0.18 5.10
N LYS A 79 -4.13 0.82 3.93
CA LYS A 79 -3.14 0.70 2.84
C LYS A 79 -1.75 1.17 3.28
N PHE A 80 -1.70 2.27 4.03
CA PHE A 80 -0.46 2.81 4.57
C PHE A 80 0.12 1.87 5.65
N PHE A 81 -0.68 1.53 6.66
CA PHE A 81 -0.23 0.70 7.78
C PHE A 81 0.12 -0.73 7.36
N GLN A 82 -0.61 -1.34 6.42
CA GLN A 82 -0.28 -2.66 5.88
C GLN A 82 1.05 -2.65 5.13
N SER A 83 1.41 -1.54 4.49
CA SER A 83 2.71 -1.39 3.86
C SER A 83 3.83 -1.42 4.90
N LEU A 84 3.66 -0.70 6.02
CA LEU A 84 4.61 -0.70 7.14
C LEU A 84 4.72 -2.08 7.81
N VAL A 85 3.60 -2.71 8.13
CA VAL A 85 3.55 -4.04 8.75
C VAL A 85 4.15 -5.11 7.84
N ALA A 86 4.02 -4.97 6.53
CA ALA A 86 4.66 -5.86 5.56
C ALA A 86 6.18 -5.61 5.41
N GLY A 87 6.75 -4.65 6.15
CA GLY A 87 8.15 -4.24 6.04
C GLY A 87 8.47 -3.65 4.67
N THR A 88 7.52 -2.96 4.04
CA THR A 88 7.72 -2.26 2.77
C THR A 88 7.79 -0.76 3.01
N ILE A 89 8.40 -0.03 2.07
CA ILE A 89 8.38 1.44 2.06
C ILE A 89 7.08 1.88 1.34
N PRO A 90 6.14 2.56 2.04
CA PRO A 90 4.93 3.05 1.41
C PRO A 90 5.25 4.22 0.47
N VAL A 91 4.71 4.17 -0.75
CA VAL A 91 4.65 5.30 -1.69
C VAL A 91 3.21 5.79 -1.69
N VAL A 92 2.99 7.01 -1.21
CA VAL A 92 1.65 7.52 -0.85
C VAL A 92 1.16 8.55 -1.86
N ILE A 93 -0.12 8.44 -2.21
CA ILE A 93 -0.97 9.50 -2.76
C ILE A 93 -2.21 9.49 -1.87
N GLY A 94 -2.48 10.56 -1.14
CA GLY A 94 -3.55 10.58 -0.15
C GLY A 94 -3.51 11.84 0.71
N ALA A 95 -3.67 11.69 2.02
CA ALA A 95 -3.69 12.81 2.95
C ALA A 95 -2.48 13.75 2.81
N PRO A 96 -2.69 15.08 2.73
CA PRO A 96 -1.60 16.05 2.60
C PRO A 96 -0.71 16.12 3.84
N ASN A 97 -1.21 15.67 4.99
CA ASN A 97 -0.51 15.64 6.27
C ASN A 97 -0.02 14.23 6.65
N ILE A 98 0.31 13.38 5.67
CA ILE A 98 0.77 12.00 5.91
C ILE A 98 1.99 11.92 6.86
N GLN A 99 2.80 12.97 6.92
CA GLN A 99 3.97 13.06 7.81
C GLN A 99 3.60 13.03 9.30
N ASP A 100 2.34 13.31 9.66
CA ASP A 100 1.87 13.25 11.05
C ASP A 100 1.67 11.80 11.53
N PHE A 101 1.77 10.81 10.63
CA PHE A 101 1.49 9.39 10.87
C PHE A 101 2.74 8.50 10.75
N THR A 102 3.95 9.07 10.69
CA THR A 102 5.23 8.36 10.50
C THR A 102 6.14 8.41 11.71
#